data_AF-A0A167X617-F1
#
_entry.id   AF-A0A167X617-F1
#
_cell.length_a   1.000
_cell.length_b   1.000
_cell.length_c   1.000
_cell.angle_alpha   90.00
_cell.angle_beta   90.00
_cell.angle_gamma   90.00
#
_symmetry.space_group_name_H-M   'P 1'
#
loop_
_entity.id
_entity.type
_entity.pdbx_description
1 polymer ?
#
loop_
_entity_poly.entity_id
_entity_poly.type
_entity_poly.pdbx_seq_one_letter_code
_entity_poly.pdbx_strand_id
1 'polypeptide(L)'
;MIAIGGTIGTGLFLGTGKSLATGGPASMLICYGLIGFIVYVTLLLLGEMSTQYPVAGSFNAYATRFFSPSYGFALSWNYWFNDAVSVASDLTAAQLVLQFWTPWHSWVISLLFWVFLVGVNSANVKAYGELEYWLASLKVATILVFIIVGILVNVGVNNQHHYIGGHNWHLPGATHGFVGGFGGFANVFVTASFAYGGTESLGITAGETENPSKNMPKVVKLVFWRILFFYILSVLLIGLNVPFDYPNLSNKSTTTSPFTIVFSQIGSTVAASFMNTVILTSVLSAGNHALFAGTRVLYGLSVARQGPRVFTWTTAAGIPLPALLATASVSLLCFGSSFVGSGKLWGWLQNIVGVSNQIAWFSIGLASWRFRRAWVRQGRPLSELKFCAGWTWGWGPPFVVITVAALIIIQGYSSVIPVFTAVDFVSLYIEIPVMLVMYLAWMLIRRPDPNADAAAAAKLPSSAPGDISLESDPASPPVVVARRKWWTSDLVDVDTVDLARDEYAEQHVDKVDDARVEARARGKWRWAWKVYYWVV
;
A
#
# COMPACT_ATOMS: atom_id res chain seq x y z
N MET A 1 15.46 -2.23 -0.68
CA MET A 1 14.89 -3.01 0.45
C MET A 1 13.65 -2.40 1.09
N ILE A 2 13.61 -1.09 1.38
CA ILE A 2 12.45 -0.40 2.00
C ILE A 2 11.14 -0.74 1.27
N ALA A 3 11.16 -0.59 -0.05
CA ALA A 3 10.09 -0.95 -0.98
C ALA A 3 9.58 -2.41 -0.88
N ILE A 4 10.46 -3.34 -0.52
CA ILE A 4 10.19 -4.79 -0.56
C ILE A 4 9.70 -5.29 0.81
N GLY A 5 10.33 -4.85 1.91
CA GLY A 5 10.08 -5.42 3.24
C GLY A 5 9.25 -4.56 4.20
N GLY A 6 9.18 -3.24 3.99
CA GLY A 6 8.42 -2.35 4.89
C GLY A 6 6.91 -2.55 4.82
N THR A 7 6.43 -3.15 3.74
CA THR A 7 5.02 -3.43 3.49
C THR A 7 4.67 -4.91 3.73
N ILE A 8 5.64 -5.72 4.16
CA ILE A 8 5.40 -7.07 4.68
C ILE A 8 5.25 -6.95 6.18
N GLY A 9 4.04 -7.15 6.69
CA GLY A 9 3.70 -6.86 8.07
C GLY A 9 2.66 -7.80 8.67
N THR A 10 1.92 -7.26 9.63
CA THR A 10 0.89 -7.95 10.42
C THR A 10 -0.18 -8.63 9.55
N GLY A 11 -0.53 -8.06 8.40
CA GLY A 11 -1.52 -8.64 7.51
C GLY A 11 -1.12 -10.01 6.92
N LEU A 12 0.17 -10.22 6.63
CA LEU A 12 0.65 -11.53 6.18
C LEU A 12 0.80 -12.50 7.36
N PHE A 13 1.49 -12.08 8.42
CA PHE A 13 1.85 -13.00 9.51
C PHE A 13 0.69 -13.36 10.43
N LEU A 14 -0.20 -12.41 10.74
CA LEU A 14 -1.34 -12.63 11.63
C LEU A 14 -2.66 -12.71 10.86
N GLY A 15 -2.84 -11.89 9.82
CA GLY A 15 -4.07 -11.86 9.02
C GLY A 15 -4.36 -13.18 8.29
N THR A 16 -3.33 -13.95 7.92
CA THR A 16 -3.51 -15.28 7.31
C THR A 16 -4.16 -16.29 8.26
N GLY A 17 -3.97 -16.17 9.59
CA GLY A 17 -4.66 -17.02 10.56
C GLY A 17 -6.16 -16.79 10.57
N LYS A 18 -6.58 -15.52 10.63
CA LYS A 18 -7.98 -15.12 10.47
C LYS A 18 -8.55 -15.61 9.14
N SER A 19 -7.83 -15.39 8.04
CA SER A 19 -8.27 -15.78 6.69
C SER A 19 -8.49 -17.30 6.56
N LEU A 20 -7.56 -18.10 7.08
CA LEU A 20 -7.66 -19.56 7.07
C LEU A 20 -8.84 -20.03 7.93
N ALA A 21 -9.02 -19.47 9.13
CA ALA A 21 -10.10 -19.85 10.04
C ALA A 21 -11.49 -19.52 9.48
N THR A 22 -11.66 -18.36 8.84
CA THR A 22 -12.99 -17.90 8.39
C THR A 22 -13.36 -18.36 6.98
N GLY A 23 -12.38 -18.46 6.07
CA GLY A 23 -12.63 -18.76 4.66
C GLY A 23 -12.08 -20.11 4.18
N GLY A 24 -11.17 -20.73 4.94
CA GLY A 24 -10.51 -21.97 4.55
C GLY A 24 -9.37 -21.77 3.56
N PRO A 25 -8.58 -22.84 3.30
CA PRO A 25 -7.38 -22.76 2.48
C PRO A 25 -7.66 -22.39 1.01
N ALA A 26 -8.80 -22.81 0.45
CA ALA A 26 -9.16 -22.51 -0.94
C ALA A 26 -9.52 -21.03 -1.12
N SER A 27 -10.40 -20.49 -0.26
CA SER A 27 -10.74 -19.06 -0.27
C SER A 27 -9.50 -18.20 -0.05
N MET A 28 -8.64 -18.58 0.89
CA MET A 28 -7.40 -17.86 1.17
C MET A 28 -6.51 -17.78 -0.07
N LEU A 29 -6.25 -18.90 -0.76
CA LEU A 29 -5.40 -18.90 -1.95
C LEU A 29 -6.01 -18.07 -3.09
N ILE A 30 -7.31 -18.24 -3.35
CA ILE A 30 -8.01 -17.53 -4.44
C ILE A 30 -8.04 -16.02 -4.16
N CYS A 31 -8.44 -15.60 -2.97
CA CYS A 31 -8.53 -14.18 -2.62
C CYS A 31 -7.15 -13.51 -2.63
N TYR A 32 -6.12 -14.14 -2.05
CA TYR A 32 -4.76 -13.57 -2.09
C TYR A 32 -4.19 -13.52 -3.52
N GLY A 33 -4.55 -14.47 -4.39
CA GLY A 33 -4.23 -14.45 -5.82
C GLY A 33 -4.91 -13.31 -6.57
N LEU A 34 -6.22 -13.15 -6.38
CA LEU A 34 -7.02 -12.11 -7.03
C LEU A 34 -6.61 -10.70 -6.58
N ILE A 35 -6.49 -10.46 -5.26
CA ILE A 35 -6.03 -9.18 -4.74
C ILE A 35 -4.59 -8.92 -5.16
N GLY A 36 -3.72 -9.93 -5.11
CA GLY A 36 -2.34 -9.80 -5.60
C GLY A 36 -2.27 -9.35 -7.06
N PHE A 37 -3.11 -9.91 -7.93
CA PHE A 37 -3.20 -9.48 -9.33
C PHE A 37 -3.72 -8.04 -9.48
N ILE A 38 -4.76 -7.65 -8.74
CA ILE A 38 -5.30 -6.28 -8.75
C ILE A 38 -4.24 -5.28 -8.30
N VAL A 39 -3.52 -5.58 -7.22
CA VAL A 39 -2.44 -4.76 -6.69
C VAL A 39 -1.28 -4.69 -7.67
N TYR A 40 -0.91 -5.79 -8.32
CA TYR A 40 0.12 -5.79 -9.35
C TYR A 40 -0.21 -4.83 -10.50
N VAL A 41 -1.44 -4.89 -11.04
CA VAL A 41 -1.88 -3.96 -12.08
C VAL A 41 -1.88 -2.52 -11.55
N THR A 42 -2.38 -2.30 -10.32
CA THR A 42 -2.39 -0.98 -9.68
C THR A 42 -0.99 -0.37 -9.58
N LEU A 43 0.02 -1.15 -9.21
CA LEU A 43 1.40 -0.68 -9.12
C LEU A 43 2.08 -0.48 -10.47
N LEU A 44 1.68 -1.21 -11.52
CA LEU A 44 2.09 -0.88 -12.87
C LEU A 44 1.57 0.51 -13.27
N LEU A 45 0.29 0.80 -13.01
CA LEU A 45 -0.30 2.12 -13.28
C LEU A 45 0.36 3.23 -12.46
N LEU A 46 0.59 2.99 -11.16
CA LEU A 46 1.28 3.93 -10.29
C LEU A 46 2.73 4.13 -10.73
N GLY A 47 3.41 3.06 -11.15
CA GLY A 47 4.78 3.08 -11.65
C GLY A 47 4.94 3.99 -12.86
N GLU A 48 4.00 3.95 -13.79
CA GLU A 48 4.01 4.82 -14.98
C GLU A 48 3.96 6.30 -14.58
N MET A 49 2.99 6.67 -13.74
CA MET A 49 2.84 8.05 -13.27
C MET A 49 4.03 8.48 -12.40
N SER A 50 4.54 7.60 -11.54
CA SER A 50 5.63 7.90 -10.60
C SER A 50 7.00 8.00 -11.28
N THR A 51 7.20 7.26 -12.37
CA THR A 51 8.43 7.39 -13.18
C THR A 51 8.38 8.67 -14.01
N GLN A 52 7.20 9.04 -14.50
CA GLN A 52 7.03 10.24 -15.32
C GLN A 52 7.06 11.54 -14.49
N TYR A 53 6.40 11.53 -13.32
CA TYR A 53 6.25 12.65 -12.40
C TYR A 53 6.59 12.22 -10.96
N PRO A 54 7.88 12.08 -10.61
CA PRO A 54 8.29 11.67 -9.27
C PRO A 54 8.01 12.80 -8.27
N VAL A 55 6.91 12.68 -7.52
CA VAL A 55 6.49 13.66 -6.52
C VAL A 55 6.25 12.96 -5.19
N ALA A 56 6.70 13.56 -4.08
CA ALA A 56 6.60 12.95 -2.75
C ALA A 56 5.14 12.64 -2.32
N GLY A 57 4.16 13.42 -2.81
CA GLY A 57 2.74 13.16 -2.56
C GLY A 57 2.15 11.98 -3.35
N SER A 58 2.88 11.46 -4.35
CA SER A 58 2.50 10.30 -5.15
C SER A 58 1.05 10.29 -5.65
N PHE A 59 0.31 9.20 -5.45
CA PHE A 59 -1.06 9.01 -5.88
C PHE A 59 -2.03 10.06 -5.33
N ASN A 60 -1.77 10.63 -4.14
CA ASN A 60 -2.54 11.76 -3.62
C ASN A 60 -2.38 13.01 -4.51
N ALA A 61 -1.15 13.29 -4.92
CA ALA A 61 -0.85 14.36 -5.86
C ALA A 61 -1.37 14.06 -7.27
N TYR A 62 -1.30 12.80 -7.75
CA TYR A 62 -1.83 12.41 -9.06
C TYR A 62 -3.36 12.51 -9.11
N ALA A 63 -4.06 12.15 -8.03
CA ALA A 63 -5.50 12.33 -7.94
C ALA A 63 -5.89 13.82 -8.01
N THR A 64 -5.14 14.68 -7.32
CA THR A 64 -5.32 16.14 -7.39
C THR A 64 -5.04 16.67 -8.81
N ARG A 65 -3.96 16.20 -9.44
CA ARG A 65 -3.46 16.69 -10.74
C ARG A 65 -4.27 16.21 -11.94
N PHE A 66 -4.68 14.94 -11.96
CA PHE A 66 -5.29 14.32 -13.15
C PHE A 66 -6.79 14.06 -12.99
N PHE A 67 -7.31 13.98 -11.76
CA PHE A 67 -8.72 13.65 -11.53
C PHE A 67 -9.54 14.83 -11.04
N SER A 68 -9.32 15.27 -9.80
CA SER A 68 -10.04 16.38 -9.18
C SER A 68 -9.28 16.90 -7.94
N PRO A 69 -9.08 18.22 -7.79
CA PRO A 69 -8.44 18.79 -6.61
C PRO A 69 -9.20 18.52 -5.31
N SER A 70 -10.53 18.56 -5.34
CA SER A 70 -11.35 18.30 -4.14
C SER A 70 -11.31 16.83 -3.75
N TYR A 71 -11.28 15.92 -4.73
CA TYR A 71 -11.13 14.49 -4.48
C TYR A 71 -9.74 14.18 -3.93
N GLY A 72 -8.70 14.81 -4.47
CA GLY A 72 -7.33 14.70 -3.97
C GLY A 72 -7.18 15.17 -2.53
N PHE A 73 -7.87 16.24 -2.12
CA PHE A 73 -7.95 16.66 -0.72
C PHE A 73 -8.54 15.55 0.18
N ALA A 74 -9.72 15.03 -0.18
CA ALA A 74 -10.40 14.01 0.61
C ALA A 74 -9.58 12.72 0.72
N LEU A 75 -8.96 12.30 -0.39
CA LEU A 75 -8.08 11.14 -0.46
C LEU A 75 -6.86 11.30 0.45
N SER A 76 -6.21 12.46 0.40
CA SER A 76 -5.00 12.72 1.18
C SER A 76 -5.27 12.66 2.70
N TRP A 77 -6.41 13.19 3.15
CA TRP A 77 -6.82 13.12 4.55
C TRP A 77 -7.24 11.71 4.97
N ASN A 78 -7.97 10.98 4.11
CA ASN A 78 -8.30 9.58 4.35
C ASN A 78 -7.02 8.73 4.48
N TYR A 79 -6.07 8.92 3.59
CA TYR A 79 -4.82 8.16 3.61
C TYR A 79 -3.91 8.53 4.80
N TRP A 80 -3.87 9.81 5.21
CA TRP A 80 -3.20 10.18 6.46
C TRP A 80 -3.84 9.51 7.69
N PHE A 81 -5.18 9.49 7.76
CA PHE A 81 -5.87 8.82 8.85
C PHE A 81 -5.62 7.31 8.83
N ASN A 82 -5.60 6.68 7.65
CA ASN A 82 -5.19 5.29 7.47
C ASN A 82 -3.82 5.02 8.06
N ASP A 83 -2.81 5.82 7.75
CA ASP A 83 -1.46 5.65 8.30
C ASP A 83 -1.49 5.72 9.84
N ALA A 84 -2.25 6.67 10.43
CA ALA A 84 -2.38 6.79 11.88
C ALA A 84 -3.07 5.56 12.52
N VAL A 85 -4.16 5.06 11.90
CA VAL A 85 -4.90 3.87 12.33
C VAL A 85 -4.08 2.59 12.13
N SER A 86 -3.26 2.53 11.08
CA SER A 86 -2.35 1.42 10.78
C SER A 86 -1.30 1.27 11.88
N VAL A 87 -0.69 2.36 12.34
CA VAL A 87 0.21 2.34 13.51
C VAL A 87 -0.52 1.79 14.75
N ALA A 88 -1.75 2.23 15.01
CA ALA A 88 -2.54 1.70 16.14
C ALA A 88 -2.85 0.21 16.00
N SER A 89 -3.11 -0.25 14.78
CA SER A 89 -3.35 -1.66 14.45
C SER A 89 -2.10 -2.49 14.74
N ASP A 90 -0.93 -2.02 14.32
CA ASP A 90 0.34 -2.69 14.57
C ASP A 90 0.70 -2.70 16.06
N LEU A 91 0.46 -1.61 16.81
CA LEU A 91 0.63 -1.61 18.27
C LEU A 91 -0.27 -2.64 18.97
N THR A 92 -1.51 -2.79 18.49
CA THR A 92 -2.45 -3.80 18.99
C THR A 92 -1.99 -5.21 18.61
N ALA A 93 -1.43 -5.39 17.40
CA ALA A 93 -0.85 -6.64 16.96
C ALA A 93 0.37 -7.05 17.79
N ALA A 94 1.25 -6.09 18.14
CA ALA A 94 2.39 -6.34 19.02
C ALA A 94 1.93 -6.87 20.37
N GLN A 95 0.85 -6.29 20.93
CA GLN A 95 0.23 -6.78 22.17
C GLN A 95 -0.24 -8.23 22.03
N LEU A 96 -0.86 -8.60 20.91
CA LEU A 96 -1.33 -9.97 20.66
C LEU A 96 -0.17 -10.96 20.50
N VAL A 97 0.90 -10.57 19.80
CA VAL A 97 2.09 -11.43 19.59
C VAL A 97 2.82 -11.65 20.92
N LEU A 98 2.91 -10.63 21.77
CA LEU A 98 3.59 -10.74 23.08
C LEU A 98 2.92 -11.71 24.04
N GLN A 99 1.61 -11.92 23.91
CA GLN A 99 0.88 -12.91 24.70
C GLN A 99 1.35 -14.34 24.47
N PHE A 100 2.12 -14.60 23.40
CA PHE A 100 2.82 -15.88 23.22
C PHE A 100 3.82 -16.17 24.33
N TRP A 101 4.58 -15.17 24.81
CA TRP A 101 5.57 -15.35 25.88
C TRP A 101 5.03 -14.99 27.26
N THR A 102 4.28 -13.88 27.35
CA THR A 102 3.71 -13.44 28.64
C THR A 102 2.41 -12.65 28.45
N PRO A 103 1.34 -13.00 29.19
CA PRO A 103 0.10 -12.24 29.19
C PRO A 103 0.17 -10.98 30.07
N TRP A 104 1.25 -10.79 30.84
CA TRP A 104 1.36 -9.71 31.81
C TRP A 104 1.69 -8.37 31.14
N HIS A 105 0.79 -7.40 31.24
CA HIS A 105 0.98 -5.99 30.84
C HIS A 105 1.50 -5.80 29.40
N SER A 106 1.08 -6.65 28.46
CA SER A 106 1.55 -6.61 27.07
C SER A 106 1.33 -5.25 26.38
N TRP A 107 0.36 -4.45 26.85
CA TRP A 107 0.11 -3.08 26.38
C TRP A 107 1.25 -2.10 26.72
N VAL A 108 2.01 -2.33 27.81
CA VAL A 108 3.15 -1.51 28.21
C VAL A 108 4.26 -1.63 27.18
N ILE A 109 4.50 -2.84 26.66
CA ILE A 109 5.52 -3.06 25.63
C ILE A 109 5.08 -2.42 24.31
N SER A 110 3.79 -2.48 23.94
CA SER A 110 3.28 -1.71 22.81
C SER A 110 3.49 -0.20 23.00
N LEU A 111 3.27 0.33 24.20
CA LEU A 111 3.57 1.74 24.49
C LEU A 111 5.06 2.07 24.35
N LEU A 112 5.95 1.18 24.83
CA LEU A 112 7.40 1.31 24.63
C LEU A 112 7.78 1.28 23.15
N PHE A 113 7.12 0.44 22.35
CA PHE A 113 7.30 0.41 20.90
C PHE A 113 6.86 1.72 20.27
N TRP A 114 5.71 2.28 20.66
CA TRP A 114 5.28 3.58 20.18
C TRP A 114 6.30 4.68 20.50
N VAL A 115 6.79 4.75 21.73
CA VAL A 115 7.83 5.72 22.13
C VAL A 115 9.10 5.53 21.30
N PHE A 116 9.53 4.29 21.10
CA PHE A 116 10.68 3.95 20.26
C PHE A 116 10.47 4.41 18.81
N LEU A 117 9.31 4.14 18.20
CA LEU A 117 8.99 4.54 16.83
C LEU A 117 8.98 6.07 16.67
N VAL A 118 8.37 6.80 17.61
CA VAL A 118 8.39 8.26 17.62
C VAL A 118 9.84 8.76 17.76
N GLY A 119 10.62 8.16 18.66
CA GLY A 119 12.03 8.48 18.85
C GLY A 119 12.85 8.33 17.57
N VAL A 120 12.77 7.17 16.90
CA VAL A 120 13.49 6.90 15.65
C VAL A 120 13.08 7.88 14.55
N ASN A 121 11.79 8.14 14.39
CA ASN A 121 11.28 9.07 13.37
C ASN A 121 11.59 10.54 13.70
N SER A 122 11.90 10.88 14.96
CA SER A 122 12.27 12.24 15.38
C SER A 122 13.76 12.56 15.23
N ALA A 123 14.63 11.55 15.14
CA ALA A 123 16.09 11.74 15.18
C ALA A 123 16.72 12.02 13.79
N ASN A 124 16.61 11.08 12.84
CA ASN A 124 17.18 11.23 11.50
C ASN A 124 16.55 10.24 10.49
N VAL A 125 16.21 10.72 9.30
CA VAL A 125 15.68 9.91 8.17
C VAL A 125 16.63 8.78 7.77
N LYS A 126 17.95 8.97 7.92
CA LYS A 126 18.95 7.91 7.68
C LYS A 126 18.83 6.75 8.68
N ALA A 127 18.58 7.05 9.95
CA ALA A 127 18.42 6.02 10.99
C ALA A 127 17.16 5.17 10.74
N TYR A 128 16.08 5.80 10.27
CA TYR A 128 14.90 5.09 9.77
C TYR A 128 15.25 4.12 8.64
N GLY A 129 15.99 4.60 7.61
CA GLY A 129 16.35 3.77 6.45
C GLY A 129 17.21 2.55 6.80
N GLU A 130 18.20 2.73 7.68
CA GLU A 130 19.07 1.65 8.17
C GLU A 130 18.30 0.62 9.00
N LEU A 131 17.48 1.08 9.96
CA LEU A 131 16.65 0.18 10.77
C LEU A 131 15.73 -0.65 9.87
N GLU A 132 15.07 0.01 8.92
CA GLU A 132 14.14 -0.63 8.00
C GLU A 132 14.85 -1.62 7.07
N TYR A 133 16.07 -1.32 6.63
CA TYR A 133 16.89 -2.24 5.83
C TYR A 133 17.14 -3.57 6.56
N TRP A 134 17.56 -3.52 7.83
CA TRP A 134 17.85 -4.72 8.61
C TRP A 134 16.58 -5.50 8.97
N LEU A 135 15.52 -4.80 9.41
CA LEU A 135 14.23 -5.41 9.72
C LEU A 135 13.61 -6.07 8.48
N ALA A 136 13.64 -5.41 7.33
CA ALA A 136 13.17 -5.98 6.06
C ALA A 136 13.96 -7.23 5.64
N SER A 137 15.29 -7.20 5.79
CA SER A 137 16.17 -8.33 5.44
C SER A 137 15.85 -9.58 6.26
N LEU A 138 15.64 -9.42 7.57
CA LEU A 138 15.25 -10.51 8.47
C LEU A 138 13.93 -11.16 8.04
N LYS A 139 12.92 -10.36 7.68
CA LYS A 139 11.61 -10.86 7.22
C LYS A 139 11.74 -11.68 5.94
N VAL A 140 12.44 -11.12 4.94
CA VAL A 140 12.62 -11.78 3.64
C VAL A 140 13.34 -13.11 3.82
N ALA A 141 14.44 -13.14 4.58
CA ALA A 141 15.17 -14.36 4.88
C ALA A 141 14.28 -15.39 5.61
N THR A 142 13.50 -14.95 6.60
CA THR A 142 12.60 -15.83 7.35
C THR A 142 11.50 -16.43 6.49
N ILE A 143 10.93 -15.69 5.53
CA ILE A 143 9.92 -16.25 4.62
C ILE A 143 10.54 -17.28 3.66
N LEU A 144 11.78 -17.07 3.19
CA LEU A 144 12.48 -18.08 2.40
C LEU A 144 12.71 -19.37 3.22
N VAL A 145 13.11 -19.24 4.48
CA VAL A 145 13.22 -20.39 5.40
C VAL A 145 11.85 -21.04 5.62
N PHE A 146 10.80 -20.25 5.84
CA PHE A 146 9.43 -20.74 5.99
C PHE A 146 8.98 -21.56 4.79
N ILE A 147 9.32 -21.15 3.57
CA ILE A 147 8.97 -21.89 2.36
C ILE A 147 9.63 -23.28 2.37
N ILE A 148 10.93 -23.33 2.66
CA ILE A 148 11.68 -24.60 2.74
C ILE A 148 11.10 -25.49 3.85
N VAL A 149 10.94 -24.92 5.04
CA VAL A 149 10.38 -25.59 6.21
C VAL A 149 8.96 -26.12 5.93
N GLY A 150 8.10 -25.30 5.34
CA GLY A 150 6.73 -25.67 5.03
C GLY A 150 6.65 -26.82 4.03
N ILE A 151 7.56 -26.88 3.05
CA ILE A 151 7.68 -28.03 2.15
C ILE A 151 8.11 -29.28 2.93
N LEU A 152 9.16 -29.17 3.76
CA LEU A 152 9.68 -30.29 4.55
C LEU A 152 8.63 -30.86 5.52
N VAL A 153 7.91 -29.98 6.23
CA VAL A 153 6.81 -30.34 7.13
C VAL A 153 5.70 -31.05 6.37
N ASN A 154 5.35 -30.58 5.17
CA ASN A 154 4.29 -31.19 4.37
C ASN A 154 4.64 -32.62 3.92
N VAL A 155 5.90 -32.84 3.52
CA VAL A 155 6.37 -34.15 3.04
C VAL A 155 6.64 -35.18 4.15
N GLY A 156 6.58 -34.78 5.42
CA GLY A 156 6.67 -35.69 6.57
C GLY A 156 7.80 -35.44 7.56
N VAL A 157 8.58 -34.35 7.39
CA VAL A 157 9.54 -33.88 8.40
C VAL A 157 8.79 -33.04 9.45
N ASN A 158 7.88 -33.70 10.15
CA ASN A 158 7.07 -33.13 11.22
C ASN A 158 7.05 -34.07 12.44
N ASN A 159 6.58 -33.57 13.59
CA ASN A 159 6.54 -34.32 14.85
C ASN A 159 5.79 -35.65 14.77
N GLN A 160 4.83 -35.74 13.86
CA GLN A 160 3.98 -36.92 13.67
C GLN A 160 4.56 -37.88 12.62
N HIS A 161 5.71 -37.54 12.00
CA HIS A 161 6.41 -38.30 10.97
C HIS A 161 5.49 -38.82 9.84
N HIS A 162 4.49 -38.03 9.46
CA HIS A 162 3.50 -38.42 8.47
C HIS A 162 3.40 -37.40 7.33
N TYR A 163 3.08 -37.91 6.14
CA TYR A 163 2.78 -37.06 5.00
C TYR A 163 1.45 -36.33 5.21
N ILE A 164 1.47 -34.99 5.17
CA ILE A 164 0.26 -34.16 5.26
C ILE A 164 -0.40 -34.05 3.88
N GLY A 165 0.40 -33.75 2.84
CA GLY A 165 -0.09 -33.52 1.49
C GLY A 165 -1.20 -32.48 1.44
N GLY A 166 -2.31 -32.83 0.79
CA GLY A 166 -3.54 -32.02 0.72
C GLY A 166 -4.59 -32.35 1.78
N HIS A 167 -4.26 -33.08 2.85
CA HIS A 167 -5.24 -33.54 3.84
C HIS A 167 -6.05 -32.38 4.44
N ASN A 168 -5.38 -31.28 4.81
CA ASN A 168 -6.01 -30.11 5.42
C ASN A 168 -7.03 -29.39 4.51
N TRP A 169 -7.00 -29.63 3.20
CA TRP A 169 -7.97 -29.09 2.23
C TRP A 169 -9.28 -29.88 2.17
N HIS A 170 -9.30 -31.07 2.78
CA HIS A 170 -10.42 -32.01 2.76
C HIS A 170 -11.01 -32.25 4.16
N LEU A 171 -10.65 -31.42 5.13
CA LEU A 171 -11.13 -31.55 6.50
C LEU A 171 -12.66 -31.36 6.57
N PRO A 172 -13.37 -32.14 7.41
CA PRO A 172 -14.79 -31.94 7.67
C PRO A 172 -15.07 -30.49 8.10
N GLY A 173 -16.09 -29.86 7.52
CA GLY A 173 -16.39 -28.43 7.73
C GLY A 173 -15.78 -27.48 6.71
N ALA A 174 -14.83 -27.95 5.88
CA ALA A 174 -14.34 -27.24 4.70
C ALA A 174 -14.73 -28.00 3.42
N THR A 175 -15.81 -27.59 2.75
CA THR A 175 -16.23 -28.23 1.48
C THR A 175 -15.23 -27.83 0.39
N HIS A 176 -14.39 -28.77 -0.06
CA HIS A 176 -13.31 -28.52 -1.02
C HIS A 176 -12.36 -27.38 -0.62
N GLY A 177 -12.10 -27.23 0.69
CA GLY A 177 -11.24 -26.17 1.23
C GLY A 177 -11.92 -24.81 1.42
N PHE A 178 -13.22 -24.71 1.17
CA PHE A 178 -14.02 -23.51 1.47
C PHE A 178 -14.71 -23.63 2.82
N VAL A 179 -14.48 -22.64 3.70
CA VAL A 179 -15.14 -22.51 5.01
C VAL A 179 -16.05 -21.29 4.98
N GLY A 180 -17.24 -21.38 5.57
CA GLY A 180 -18.18 -20.26 5.68
C GLY A 180 -18.84 -19.80 4.36
N GLY A 181 -18.72 -20.60 3.29
CA GLY A 181 -19.31 -20.29 1.98
C GLY A 181 -18.85 -18.94 1.43
N PHE A 182 -19.76 -18.22 0.77
CA PHE A 182 -19.47 -16.88 0.23
C PHE A 182 -19.17 -15.85 1.34
N GLY A 183 -19.77 -15.99 2.53
CA GLY A 183 -19.51 -15.09 3.66
C GLY A 183 -18.07 -15.20 4.18
N GLY A 184 -17.52 -16.42 4.24
CA GLY A 184 -16.11 -16.67 4.53
C GLY A 184 -15.19 -16.13 3.44
N PHE A 185 -15.53 -16.38 2.17
CA PHE A 185 -14.81 -15.84 1.01
C PHE A 185 -14.73 -14.30 1.03
N ALA A 186 -15.85 -13.61 1.32
CA ALA A 186 -15.90 -12.15 1.45
C ALA A 186 -15.02 -11.61 2.59
N ASN A 187 -14.96 -12.31 3.74
CA ASN A 187 -14.13 -11.87 4.87
C ASN A 187 -12.63 -11.97 4.56
N VAL A 188 -12.23 -12.99 3.80
CA VAL A 188 -10.85 -13.16 3.34
C VAL A 188 -10.44 -12.01 2.42
N PHE A 189 -11.32 -11.47 1.58
CA PHE A 189 -10.97 -10.31 0.75
C PHE A 189 -10.55 -9.08 1.55
N VAL A 190 -11.25 -8.77 2.65
CA VAL A 190 -10.88 -7.65 3.53
C VAL A 190 -9.48 -7.87 4.08
N THR A 191 -9.24 -9.07 4.60
CA THR A 191 -7.98 -9.41 5.27
C THR A 191 -6.81 -9.45 4.26
N ALA A 192 -7.04 -9.96 3.05
CA ALA A 192 -6.09 -9.93 1.95
C ALA A 192 -5.81 -8.49 1.50
N SER A 193 -6.82 -7.63 1.41
CA SER A 193 -6.65 -6.21 1.06
C SER A 193 -5.79 -5.47 2.09
N PHE A 194 -6.02 -5.71 3.37
CA PHE A 194 -5.15 -5.21 4.44
C PHE A 194 -3.71 -5.75 4.29
N ALA A 195 -3.54 -7.04 3.98
CA ALA A 195 -2.22 -7.67 3.85
C ALA A 195 -1.37 -7.15 2.68
N TYR A 196 -2.01 -6.71 1.59
CA TYR A 196 -1.34 -6.05 0.46
C TYR A 196 -1.27 -4.52 0.61
N GLY A 197 -1.86 -3.97 1.67
CA GLY A 197 -1.78 -2.55 1.99
C GLY A 197 -0.36 -2.00 2.04
N GLY A 198 -0.20 -0.72 1.75
CA GLY A 198 1.08 -0.03 1.80
C GLY A 198 1.96 -0.27 0.57
N THR A 199 1.62 -1.19 -0.33
CA THR A 199 2.35 -1.35 -1.61
C THR A 199 2.39 -0.06 -2.43
N GLU A 200 1.36 0.76 -2.33
CA GLU A 200 1.22 2.08 -2.94
C GLU A 200 2.18 3.13 -2.35
N SER A 201 2.70 2.91 -1.14
CA SER A 201 3.70 3.80 -0.53
C SER A 201 5.03 3.79 -1.29
N LEU A 202 5.26 2.82 -2.18
CA LEU A 202 6.34 2.86 -3.17
C LEU A 202 6.34 4.17 -3.96
N GLY A 203 5.17 4.67 -4.30
CA GLY A 203 5.06 5.92 -5.03
C GLY A 203 5.43 7.14 -4.19
N ILE A 204 5.26 7.11 -2.86
CA ILE A 204 5.67 8.20 -1.95
C ILE A 204 7.20 8.29 -1.94
N THR A 205 7.88 7.14 -1.90
CA THR A 205 9.34 7.08 -1.95
C THR A 205 9.92 7.45 -3.32
N ALA A 206 9.10 7.47 -4.38
CA ALA A 206 9.56 7.84 -5.73
C ALA A 206 10.12 9.27 -5.78
N GLY A 207 9.56 10.19 -5.00
CA GLY A 207 10.05 11.57 -4.92
C GLY A 207 11.42 11.71 -4.23
N GLU A 208 11.85 10.71 -3.47
CA GLU A 208 13.14 10.65 -2.76
C GLU A 208 14.12 9.65 -3.44
N THR A 209 13.70 9.01 -4.54
CA THR A 209 14.47 7.96 -5.23
C THR A 209 15.48 8.58 -6.19
N GLU A 210 16.76 8.21 -6.07
CA GLU A 210 17.79 8.55 -7.05
C GLU A 210 17.50 7.88 -8.40
N ASN A 211 17.62 8.62 -9.50
CA ASN A 211 17.30 8.18 -10.87
C ASN A 211 15.97 7.39 -10.95
N PRO A 212 14.81 8.04 -10.72
CA PRO A 212 13.51 7.39 -10.70
C PRO A 212 13.17 6.73 -12.04
N SER A 213 13.65 7.29 -13.17
CA SER A 213 13.50 6.73 -14.53
C SER A 213 13.89 5.26 -14.64
N LYS A 214 14.96 4.85 -13.95
CA LYS A 214 15.46 3.47 -13.99
C LYS A 214 15.13 2.65 -12.76
N ASN A 215 15.09 3.27 -11.59
CA ASN A 215 14.90 2.56 -10.34
C ASN A 215 13.44 2.24 -10.06
N MET A 216 12.50 3.14 -10.39
CA MET A 216 11.07 2.88 -10.21
C MET A 216 10.58 1.66 -11.02
N PRO A 217 10.93 1.51 -12.32
CA PRO A 217 10.53 0.34 -13.09
C PRO A 217 11.05 -0.99 -12.53
N LYS A 218 12.28 -1.01 -12.00
CA LYS A 218 12.85 -2.21 -11.37
C LYS A 218 12.05 -2.57 -10.12
N VAL A 219 11.78 -1.59 -9.27
CA VAL A 219 11.02 -1.78 -8.03
C VAL A 219 9.62 -2.31 -8.32
N VAL A 220 8.90 -1.72 -9.28
CA VAL A 220 7.56 -2.17 -9.68
C VAL A 220 7.58 -3.62 -10.19
N LYS A 221 8.58 -4.00 -11.01
CA LYS A 221 8.73 -5.38 -11.49
C LYS A 221 9.03 -6.38 -10.37
N LEU A 222 9.78 -5.97 -9.35
CA LEU A 222 10.07 -6.81 -8.18
C LEU A 222 8.81 -7.09 -7.35
N VAL A 223 7.78 -6.23 -7.41
CA VAL A 223 6.52 -6.48 -6.72
C VAL A 223 5.83 -7.75 -7.22
N PHE A 224 5.97 -8.11 -8.50
CA PHE A 224 5.43 -9.38 -9.01
C PHE A 224 6.00 -10.59 -8.24
N TRP A 225 7.33 -10.65 -8.11
CA TRP A 225 8.00 -11.72 -7.39
C TRP A 225 7.68 -11.69 -5.89
N ARG A 226 7.54 -10.48 -5.33
CA ARG A 226 7.07 -10.28 -3.95
C ARG A 226 5.70 -10.91 -3.73
N ILE A 227 4.73 -10.65 -4.61
CA ILE A 227 3.37 -11.21 -4.52
C ILE A 227 3.43 -12.74 -4.61
N LEU A 228 4.16 -13.27 -5.59
CA LEU A 228 4.24 -14.71 -5.83
C LEU A 228 4.86 -15.47 -4.63
N PHE A 229 6.04 -15.06 -4.16
CA PHE A 229 6.76 -15.82 -3.13
C PHE A 229 6.26 -15.52 -1.72
N PHE A 230 6.08 -14.25 -1.35
CA PHE A 230 5.74 -13.93 0.04
C PHE A 230 4.28 -14.15 0.35
N TYR A 231 3.38 -13.98 -0.62
CA TYR A 231 1.96 -14.15 -0.39
C TYR A 231 1.46 -15.49 -0.91
N ILE A 232 1.51 -15.74 -2.22
CA ILE A 232 0.85 -16.92 -2.81
C ILE A 232 1.48 -18.22 -2.30
N LEU A 233 2.81 -18.35 -2.36
CA LEU A 233 3.49 -19.56 -1.91
C LEU A 233 3.39 -19.77 -0.40
N SER A 234 3.49 -18.69 0.39
CA SER A 234 3.33 -18.80 1.85
C SER A 234 1.90 -19.19 2.23
N VAL A 235 0.89 -18.59 1.61
CA VAL A 235 -0.53 -18.91 1.80
C VAL A 235 -0.84 -20.36 1.41
N LEU A 236 -0.27 -20.83 0.30
CA LEU A 236 -0.39 -22.22 -0.13
C LEU A 236 0.17 -23.18 0.93
N LEU A 237 1.40 -22.93 1.41
CA LEU A 237 2.03 -23.76 2.43
C LEU A 237 1.31 -23.71 3.78
N ILE A 238 0.75 -22.55 4.15
CA ILE A 238 -0.12 -22.45 5.33
C ILE A 238 -1.35 -23.32 5.13
N GLY A 239 -2.07 -23.19 4.01
CA GLY A 239 -3.28 -23.96 3.75
C GLY A 239 -3.03 -25.47 3.65
N LEU A 240 -1.83 -25.88 3.22
CA LEU A 240 -1.43 -27.29 3.18
C LEU A 240 -1.07 -27.83 4.57
N ASN A 241 -0.39 -27.07 5.43
CA ASN A 241 0.18 -27.58 6.68
C ASN A 241 -0.64 -27.29 7.94
N VAL A 242 -1.48 -26.26 7.92
CA VAL A 242 -2.26 -25.82 9.09
C VAL A 242 -3.74 -26.12 8.85
N PRO A 243 -4.40 -26.86 9.76
CA PRO A 243 -5.83 -27.11 9.66
C PRO A 243 -6.62 -25.83 9.97
N PHE A 244 -7.77 -25.64 9.32
CA PHE A 244 -8.54 -24.40 9.45
C PHE A 244 -9.17 -24.20 10.84
N ASP A 245 -9.39 -25.29 11.56
CA ASP A 245 -9.96 -25.36 12.91
C ASP A 245 -8.88 -25.43 14.00
N TYR A 246 -7.62 -25.09 13.68
CA TYR A 246 -6.54 -25.07 14.65
C TYR A 246 -6.88 -24.15 15.86
N PRO A 247 -6.66 -24.59 17.11
CA PRO A 247 -6.99 -23.78 18.29
C PRO A 247 -6.30 -22.40 18.27
N ASN A 248 -7.06 -21.34 18.57
CA ASN A 248 -6.57 -19.95 18.61
C ASN A 248 -6.06 -19.38 17.26
N LEU A 249 -6.41 -19.98 16.13
CA LEU A 249 -6.09 -19.45 14.80
C LEU A 249 -6.77 -18.08 14.54
N SER A 250 -7.97 -17.89 15.09
CA SER A 250 -8.68 -16.62 15.13
C SER A 250 -9.56 -16.54 16.40
N ASN A 251 -8.98 -16.10 17.53
CA ASN A 251 -9.73 -15.90 18.77
C ASN A 251 -9.70 -14.43 19.21
N LYS A 252 -10.80 -13.99 19.85
CA LYS A 252 -11.02 -12.59 20.28
C LYS A 252 -10.01 -12.08 21.33
N SER A 253 -9.24 -12.98 21.97
CA SER A 253 -8.22 -12.64 22.98
C SER A 253 -6.78 -12.87 22.50
N THR A 254 -6.53 -13.92 21.70
CA THR A 254 -5.19 -14.34 21.25
C THR A 254 -5.24 -14.80 19.79
N THR A 255 -4.29 -14.36 18.96
CA THR A 255 -4.16 -14.80 17.56
C THR A 255 -2.82 -15.51 17.38
N THR A 256 -2.84 -16.82 17.13
CA THR A 256 -1.64 -17.58 16.80
C THR A 256 -1.36 -17.44 15.31
N SER A 257 -0.15 -17.01 14.96
CA SER A 257 0.28 -16.94 13.56
C SER A 257 0.43 -18.33 12.94
N PRO A 258 -0.12 -18.58 11.73
CA PRO A 258 0.12 -19.85 11.02
C PRO A 258 1.59 -20.11 10.72
N PHE A 259 2.40 -19.06 10.53
CA PHE A 259 3.84 -19.19 10.37
C PHE A 259 4.48 -19.84 11.61
N THR A 260 4.06 -19.41 12.80
CA THR A 260 4.54 -19.99 14.07
C THR A 260 4.12 -21.45 14.20
N ILE A 261 2.88 -21.79 13.78
CA ILE A 261 2.37 -23.16 13.85
C ILE A 261 3.24 -24.10 13.01
N VAL A 262 3.53 -23.75 11.76
CA VAL A 262 4.38 -24.58 10.88
C VAL A 262 5.80 -24.74 11.47
N PHE A 263 6.40 -23.68 12.02
CA PHE A 263 7.70 -23.79 12.68
C PHE A 263 7.66 -24.70 13.93
N SER A 264 6.55 -24.69 14.67
CA SER A 264 6.36 -25.56 15.84
C SER A 264 6.19 -27.05 15.45
N GLN A 265 5.67 -27.33 14.25
CA GLN A 265 5.47 -28.69 13.74
C GLN A 265 6.80 -29.42 13.45
N ILE A 266 7.92 -28.71 13.32
CA ILE A 266 9.27 -29.30 13.21
C ILE A 266 9.76 -29.89 14.55
N GLY A 267 9.14 -29.51 15.67
CA GLY A 267 9.44 -30.09 16.99
C GLY A 267 10.35 -29.28 17.89
N SER A 268 10.65 -28.04 17.52
CA SER A 268 11.48 -27.15 18.34
C SER A 268 10.66 -25.98 18.88
N THR A 269 10.58 -25.87 20.20
CA THR A 269 10.02 -24.68 20.88
C THR A 269 10.81 -23.41 20.54
N VAL A 270 12.11 -23.55 20.26
CA VAL A 270 12.98 -22.46 19.79
C VAL A 270 12.55 -21.94 18.43
N ALA A 271 12.11 -22.83 17.53
CA ALA A 271 11.64 -22.45 16.19
C ALA A 271 10.37 -21.59 16.27
N ALA A 272 9.42 -21.95 17.13
CA ALA A 272 8.21 -21.15 17.36
C ALA A 272 8.52 -19.80 18.02
N SER A 273 9.43 -19.75 19.01
CA SER A 273 9.84 -18.50 19.64
C SER A 273 10.59 -17.60 18.65
N PHE A 274 11.47 -18.15 17.82
CA PHE A 274 12.17 -17.40 16.77
C PHE A 274 11.17 -16.77 15.79
N MET A 275 10.18 -17.53 15.33
CA MET A 275 9.17 -17.03 14.41
C MET A 275 8.35 -15.89 15.04
N ASN A 276 7.90 -16.02 16.29
CA ASN A 276 7.20 -14.92 16.97
C ASN A 276 8.09 -13.68 17.14
N THR A 277 9.39 -13.83 17.41
CA THR A 277 10.32 -12.70 17.44
C THR A 277 10.37 -12.00 16.09
N VAL A 278 10.46 -12.76 14.99
CA VAL A 278 10.42 -12.18 13.64
C VAL A 278 9.09 -11.46 13.39
N ILE A 279 7.96 -12.03 13.80
CA ILE A 279 6.65 -11.38 13.68
C ILE A 279 6.64 -10.06 14.45
N LEU A 280 7.14 -10.03 15.69
CA LEU A 280 7.21 -8.82 16.51
C LEU A 280 8.08 -7.74 15.85
N THR A 281 9.24 -8.11 15.31
CA THR A 281 10.09 -7.18 14.54
C THR A 281 9.40 -6.71 13.25
N SER A 282 8.55 -7.56 12.67
CA SER A 282 7.78 -7.22 11.48
C SER A 282 6.66 -6.21 11.76
N VAL A 283 5.98 -6.37 12.89
CA VAL A 283 5.00 -5.42 13.41
C VAL A 283 5.66 -4.06 13.65
N LEU A 284 6.83 -4.05 14.28
CA LEU A 284 7.57 -2.81 14.55
C LEU A 284 7.93 -2.07 13.26
N SER A 285 8.43 -2.77 12.24
CA SER A 285 8.79 -2.12 10.96
C SER A 285 7.57 -1.68 10.16
N ALA A 286 6.45 -2.42 10.19
CA ALA A 286 5.20 -1.98 9.57
C ALA A 286 4.67 -0.67 10.20
N GLY A 287 4.65 -0.60 11.54
CA GLY A 287 4.26 0.61 12.27
C GLY A 287 5.22 1.77 12.04
N ASN A 288 6.52 1.50 11.95
CA ASN A 288 7.54 2.48 11.60
C ASN A 288 7.27 3.09 10.21
N HIS A 289 6.99 2.24 9.22
CA HIS A 289 6.67 2.66 7.86
C HIS A 289 5.38 3.49 7.79
N ALA A 290 4.30 3.05 8.45
CA ALA A 290 3.04 3.80 8.49
C ALA A 290 3.22 5.17 9.16
N LEU A 291 3.96 5.26 10.27
CA LEU A 291 4.24 6.54 10.93
C LEU A 291 5.05 7.48 10.03
N PHE A 292 6.05 6.94 9.33
CA PHE A 292 6.88 7.67 8.37
C PHE A 292 6.09 8.19 7.16
N ALA A 293 5.20 7.36 6.61
CA ALA A 293 4.33 7.69 5.48
C ALA A 293 3.30 8.75 5.88
N GLY A 294 2.56 8.53 6.97
CA GLY A 294 1.52 9.46 7.44
C GLY A 294 2.06 10.84 7.75
N THR A 295 3.24 10.90 8.35
CA THR A 295 3.96 12.15 8.61
C THR A 295 4.20 12.96 7.32
N ARG A 296 4.59 12.29 6.22
CA ARG A 296 4.82 12.93 4.90
C ARG A 296 3.54 13.34 4.21
N VAL A 297 2.50 12.52 4.32
CA VAL A 297 1.19 12.84 3.74
C VAL A 297 0.61 14.09 4.40
N LEU A 298 0.68 14.19 5.73
CA LEU A 298 0.22 15.37 6.47
C LEU A 298 1.06 16.63 6.19
N TYR A 299 2.38 16.47 6.08
CA TYR A 299 3.27 17.55 5.64
C TYR A 299 2.90 18.02 4.22
N GLY A 300 2.75 17.09 3.27
CA GLY A 300 2.38 17.38 1.87
C GLY A 300 1.03 18.09 1.74
N LEU A 301 0.01 17.63 2.48
CA LEU A 301 -1.29 18.30 2.62
C LEU A 301 -1.13 19.77 3.03
N SER A 302 -0.27 20.02 3.99
CA SER A 302 -0.09 21.34 4.58
C SER A 302 0.68 22.28 3.64
N VAL A 303 1.68 21.76 2.94
CA VAL A 303 2.41 22.49 1.88
C VAL A 303 1.48 22.85 0.72
N ALA A 304 0.57 21.95 0.34
CA ALA A 304 -0.45 22.17 -0.69
C ALA A 304 -1.57 23.14 -0.26
N ARG A 305 -1.49 23.72 0.95
CA ARG A 305 -2.55 24.57 1.56
C ARG A 305 -3.89 23.85 1.65
N GLN A 306 -3.84 22.54 1.84
CA GLN A 306 -4.95 21.61 2.07
C GLN A 306 -4.98 21.14 3.53
N GLY A 307 -4.07 21.62 4.38
CA GLY A 307 -4.03 21.35 5.81
C GLY A 307 -3.50 22.54 6.64
N PRO A 308 -3.51 22.43 7.97
CA PRO A 308 -3.02 23.48 8.86
C PRO A 308 -1.54 23.82 8.63
N ARG A 309 -1.23 25.12 8.57
CA ARG A 309 0.16 25.62 8.33
C ARG A 309 1.17 25.16 9.38
N VAL A 310 0.73 24.79 10.58
CA VAL A 310 1.62 24.31 11.65
C VAL A 310 2.44 23.10 11.20
N PHE A 311 1.86 22.24 10.36
CA PHE A 311 2.51 21.02 9.89
C PHE A 311 3.50 21.25 8.74
N THR A 312 3.62 22.46 8.18
CA THR A 312 4.67 22.76 7.17
C THR A 312 6.03 23.04 7.80
N TRP A 313 6.11 23.17 9.12
CA TRP A 313 7.37 23.42 9.80
C TRP A 313 8.20 22.13 9.88
N THR A 314 9.50 22.25 9.58
CA THR A 314 10.48 21.16 9.66
C THR A 314 11.65 21.55 10.55
N THR A 315 12.28 20.56 11.18
CA THR A 315 13.55 20.75 11.90
C THR A 315 14.69 21.04 10.92
N ALA A 316 15.86 21.42 11.44
CA ALA A 316 17.07 21.61 10.62
C ALA A 316 17.49 20.34 9.85
N ALA A 317 17.09 19.15 10.32
CA ALA A 317 17.30 17.87 9.66
C ALA A 317 16.21 17.52 8.63
N GLY A 318 15.25 18.42 8.37
CA GLY A 318 14.17 18.22 7.41
C GLY A 318 12.99 17.39 7.93
N ILE A 319 12.89 17.18 9.25
CA ILE A 319 11.86 16.31 9.85
C ILE A 319 10.64 17.16 10.24
N PRO A 320 9.42 16.88 9.72
CA PRO A 320 8.21 17.64 10.07
C PRO A 320 7.65 17.17 11.43
N LEU A 321 8.31 17.58 12.52
CA LEU A 321 8.00 17.13 13.88
C LEU A 321 6.54 17.36 14.32
N PRO A 322 5.87 18.50 14.01
CA PRO A 322 4.47 18.69 14.36
C PRO A 322 3.54 17.67 13.66
N ALA A 323 3.84 17.32 12.41
CA ALA A 323 3.08 16.33 11.66
C ALA A 323 3.29 14.91 12.23
N LEU A 324 4.54 14.59 12.60
CA LEU A 324 4.90 13.34 13.27
C LEU A 324 4.14 13.19 14.59
N LEU A 325 4.18 14.20 15.46
CA LEU A 325 3.51 14.18 16.76
C LEU A 325 1.99 14.11 16.63
N ALA A 326 1.39 14.80 15.66
CA ALA A 326 -0.04 14.71 15.40
C ALA A 326 -0.44 13.27 14.99
N THR A 327 0.29 12.69 14.05
CA THR A 327 0.05 11.31 13.57
C THR A 327 0.22 10.31 14.71
N ALA A 328 1.33 10.39 15.44
CA ALA A 328 1.62 9.53 16.58
C ALA A 328 0.57 9.63 17.70
N SER A 329 0.09 10.85 17.99
CA SER A 329 -0.92 11.08 19.03
C SER A 329 -2.27 10.46 18.66
N VAL A 330 -2.70 10.60 17.40
CA VAL A 330 -3.93 9.95 16.90
C VAL A 330 -3.79 8.43 16.99
N SER A 331 -2.64 7.88 16.58
CA SER A 331 -2.36 6.44 16.72
C SER A 331 -2.43 5.96 18.17
N LEU A 332 -1.89 6.74 19.12
CA LEU A 332 -1.93 6.41 20.54
C LEU A 332 -3.37 6.43 21.09
N LEU A 333 -4.18 7.41 20.69
CA LEU A 333 -5.60 7.46 21.07
C LEU A 333 -6.38 6.27 20.52
N CYS A 334 -6.17 5.90 19.25
CA CYS A 334 -6.76 4.71 18.65
C CYS A 334 -6.30 3.44 19.37
N PHE A 335 -5.01 3.31 19.67
CA PHE A 335 -4.47 2.18 20.45
C PHE A 335 -5.04 2.12 21.87
N GLY A 336 -5.33 3.27 22.50
CA GLY A 336 -5.96 3.35 23.82
C GLY A 336 -7.33 2.66 23.88
N SER A 337 -8.02 2.49 22.75
CA SER A 337 -9.27 1.71 22.72
C SER A 337 -9.06 0.19 22.88
N SER A 338 -7.81 -0.29 22.89
CA SER A 338 -7.47 -1.72 23.01
C SER A 338 -7.87 -2.33 24.36
N PHE A 339 -8.07 -1.51 25.39
CA PHE A 339 -8.58 -1.94 26.70
C PHE A 339 -9.99 -2.54 26.64
N VAL A 340 -10.76 -2.27 25.57
CA VAL A 340 -12.09 -2.87 25.33
C VAL A 340 -11.97 -4.31 24.78
N GLY A 341 -10.80 -4.69 24.28
CA GLY A 341 -10.50 -6.02 23.76
C GLY A 341 -9.59 -5.95 22.52
N SER A 342 -8.32 -6.29 22.70
CA SER A 342 -7.28 -6.12 21.67
C SER A 342 -7.58 -6.89 20.37
N GLY A 343 -8.08 -8.12 20.44
CA GLY A 343 -8.40 -8.91 19.24
C GLY A 343 -9.56 -8.32 18.42
N LYS A 344 -10.63 -7.85 19.08
CA LYS A 344 -11.75 -7.18 18.39
C LYS A 344 -11.33 -5.85 17.79
N LEU A 345 -10.63 -5.02 18.57
CA LEU A 345 -10.13 -3.74 18.08
C LEU A 345 -9.22 -3.94 16.86
N TRP A 346 -8.28 -4.89 16.93
CA TRP A 346 -7.39 -5.18 15.81
C TRP A 346 -8.17 -5.53 14.55
N GLY A 347 -9.22 -6.35 14.66
CA GLY A 347 -10.11 -6.65 13.54
C GLY A 347 -10.79 -5.41 12.94
N TRP A 348 -11.26 -4.47 13.77
CA TRP A 348 -11.87 -3.23 13.30
C TRP A 348 -10.87 -2.27 12.66
N LEU A 349 -9.70 -2.08 13.27
CA LEU A 349 -8.62 -1.26 12.72
C LEU A 349 -8.17 -1.80 11.35
N GLN A 350 -8.06 -3.13 11.22
CA GLN A 350 -7.78 -3.77 9.93
C GLN A 350 -8.84 -3.51 8.87
N ASN A 351 -10.12 -3.58 9.24
CA ASN A 351 -11.20 -3.31 8.30
C ASN A 351 -11.10 -1.88 7.77
N ILE A 352 -10.95 -0.89 8.67
CA ILE A 352 -10.81 0.53 8.32
C ILE A 352 -9.60 0.73 7.39
N VAL A 353 -8.41 0.26 7.79
CA VAL A 353 -7.19 0.36 6.98
C VAL A 353 -7.36 -0.33 5.62
N GLY A 354 -7.96 -1.51 5.59
CA GLY A 354 -8.23 -2.26 4.36
C GLY A 354 -9.10 -1.49 3.37
N VAL A 355 -10.14 -0.80 3.84
CA VAL A 355 -11.02 0.02 3.00
C VAL A 355 -10.25 1.22 2.43
N SER A 356 -9.48 1.91 3.25
CA SER A 356 -8.71 3.07 2.78
C SER A 356 -7.68 2.68 1.72
N ASN A 357 -7.02 1.53 1.88
CA ASN A 357 -6.08 1.03 0.88
C ASN A 357 -6.79 0.76 -0.46
N GLN A 358 -8.00 0.18 -0.42
CA GLN A 358 -8.82 0.01 -1.62
C GLN A 358 -9.22 1.36 -2.22
N ILE A 359 -9.60 2.35 -1.41
CA ILE A 359 -9.88 3.71 -1.89
C ILE A 359 -8.64 4.32 -2.56
N ALA A 360 -7.44 4.10 -2.03
CA ALA A 360 -6.19 4.54 -2.64
C ALA A 360 -5.95 3.84 -3.99
N TRP A 361 -6.15 2.53 -4.09
CA TRP A 361 -6.03 1.79 -5.36
C TRP A 361 -7.06 2.23 -6.41
N PHE A 362 -8.30 2.46 -5.98
CA PHE A 362 -9.35 3.03 -6.82
C PHE A 362 -8.94 4.41 -7.36
N SER A 363 -8.37 5.25 -6.50
CA SER A 363 -7.86 6.58 -6.86
C SER A 363 -6.69 6.52 -7.84
N ILE A 364 -5.77 5.57 -7.68
CA ILE A 364 -4.68 5.32 -8.62
C ILE A 364 -5.25 4.93 -9.99
N GLY A 365 -6.26 4.05 -10.02
CA GLY A 365 -6.96 3.67 -11.24
C GLY A 365 -7.60 4.87 -11.95
N LEU A 366 -8.29 5.74 -11.20
CA LEU A 366 -8.91 6.96 -11.74
C LEU A 366 -7.88 7.96 -12.28
N ALA A 367 -6.82 8.22 -11.52
CA ALA A 367 -5.75 9.13 -11.92
C ALA A 367 -5.04 8.62 -13.18
N SER A 368 -4.71 7.32 -13.21
CA SER A 368 -4.09 6.68 -14.38
C SER A 368 -5.00 6.70 -15.60
N TRP A 369 -6.30 6.46 -15.43
CA TRP A 369 -7.28 6.57 -16.51
C TRP A 369 -7.21 7.95 -17.16
N ARG A 370 -7.34 9.01 -16.35
CA ARG A 370 -7.30 10.40 -16.83
C ARG A 370 -5.96 10.75 -17.46
N PHE A 371 -4.86 10.35 -16.82
CA PHE A 371 -3.50 10.54 -17.33
C PHE A 371 -3.32 9.93 -18.73
N ARG A 372 -3.67 8.66 -18.91
CA ARG A 372 -3.53 8.00 -20.22
C ARG A 372 -4.45 8.59 -21.28
N ARG A 373 -5.66 9.02 -20.93
CA ARG A 373 -6.53 9.74 -21.86
C ARG A 373 -5.92 11.09 -22.27
N ALA A 374 -5.30 11.81 -21.34
CA ALA A 374 -4.65 13.09 -21.64
C ALA A 374 -3.48 12.89 -22.58
N TRP A 375 -2.66 11.86 -22.31
CA TRP A 375 -1.53 11.49 -23.14
C TRP A 375 -1.92 11.25 -24.61
N VAL A 376 -2.96 10.43 -24.83
CA VAL A 376 -3.45 10.10 -26.17
C VAL A 376 -4.08 11.32 -26.85
N ARG A 377 -4.90 12.10 -26.13
CA ARG A 377 -5.58 13.27 -26.72
C ARG A 377 -4.64 14.40 -27.08
N GLN A 378 -3.55 14.56 -26.36
CA GLN A 378 -2.50 15.53 -26.67
C GLN A 378 -1.50 15.01 -27.72
N GLY A 379 -1.75 13.84 -28.33
CA GLY A 379 -0.95 13.32 -29.43
C GLY A 379 0.46 12.83 -29.04
N ARG A 380 0.74 12.63 -27.75
CA ARG A 380 2.07 12.19 -27.29
C ARG A 380 2.26 10.69 -27.59
N PRO A 381 3.34 10.28 -28.28
CA PRO A 381 3.63 8.87 -28.53
C PRO A 381 4.01 8.14 -27.23
N LEU A 382 3.76 6.83 -27.17
CA LEU A 382 4.12 6.01 -26.00
C LEU A 382 5.63 5.87 -25.79
N SER A 383 6.44 6.14 -26.82
CA SER A 383 7.91 6.13 -26.75
C SER A 383 8.47 7.25 -25.86
N GLU A 384 7.70 8.30 -25.59
CA GLU A 384 8.09 9.38 -24.67
C GLU A 384 7.91 9.00 -23.20
N LEU A 385 7.18 7.92 -22.90
CA LEU A 385 7.02 7.46 -21.52
C LEU A 385 8.30 6.77 -21.06
N LYS A 386 8.81 7.21 -19.92
CA LYS A 386 10.01 6.61 -19.29
C LYS A 386 9.75 5.17 -18.83
N PHE A 387 8.51 4.89 -18.44
CA PHE A 387 8.04 3.55 -18.12
C PHE A 387 6.65 3.37 -18.68
N CYS A 388 6.45 2.26 -19.41
CA CYS A 388 5.18 1.91 -20.02
C CYS A 388 4.90 0.43 -19.77
N ALA A 389 3.80 0.12 -19.08
CA ALA A 389 3.28 -1.23 -18.94
C ALA A 389 2.34 -1.51 -20.14
N GLY A 390 2.94 -1.67 -21.32
CA GLY A 390 2.21 -1.71 -22.61
C GLY A 390 1.03 -2.69 -22.67
N TRP A 391 1.14 -3.87 -22.05
CA TRP A 391 0.05 -4.85 -22.01
C TRP A 391 -1.19 -4.40 -21.23
N THR A 392 -1.05 -3.42 -20.32
CA THR A 392 -2.16 -2.86 -19.54
C THR A 392 -2.80 -1.63 -20.20
N TRP A 393 -2.28 -1.14 -21.34
CA TRP A 393 -2.66 0.18 -21.86
C TRP A 393 -4.15 0.31 -22.17
N GLY A 394 -4.75 -0.75 -22.74
CA GLY A 394 -6.16 -0.77 -23.15
C GLY A 394 -7.16 -1.07 -22.03
N TRP A 395 -6.78 -1.82 -20.98
CA TRP A 395 -7.72 -2.35 -19.99
C TRP A 395 -7.34 -2.13 -18.53
N GLY A 396 -6.09 -1.76 -18.22
CA GLY A 396 -5.57 -1.66 -16.86
C GLY A 396 -6.36 -0.69 -15.95
N PRO A 397 -6.50 0.59 -16.31
CA PRO A 397 -7.26 1.56 -15.52
C PRO A 397 -8.72 1.17 -15.28
N PRO A 398 -9.53 0.80 -16.31
CA PRO A 398 -10.90 0.36 -16.06
C PRO A 398 -10.96 -0.93 -15.23
N PHE A 399 -10.03 -1.86 -15.41
CA PHE A 399 -9.96 -3.07 -14.59
C PHE A 399 -9.76 -2.74 -13.12
N VAL A 400 -8.79 -1.90 -12.76
CA VAL A 400 -8.55 -1.49 -11.36
C VAL A 400 -9.78 -0.78 -10.79
N VAL A 401 -10.33 0.19 -11.52
CA VAL A 401 -11.51 0.95 -11.06
C VAL A 401 -12.72 0.04 -10.80
N ILE A 402 -13.04 -0.86 -11.75
CA ILE A 402 -14.21 -1.73 -11.64
C ILE A 402 -14.00 -2.80 -10.56
N THR A 403 -12.84 -3.46 -10.56
CA THR A 403 -12.59 -4.55 -9.61
C THR A 403 -12.48 -4.03 -8.18
N VAL A 404 -11.79 -2.92 -7.95
CA VAL A 404 -11.67 -2.32 -6.62
C VAL A 404 -13.01 -1.78 -6.13
N ALA A 405 -13.83 -1.15 -7.00
CA ALA A 405 -15.19 -0.76 -6.63
C ALA A 405 -16.06 -1.96 -6.24
N ALA A 406 -15.96 -3.07 -7.00
CA ALA A 406 -16.66 -4.30 -6.66
C ALA A 406 -16.18 -4.88 -5.32
N LEU A 407 -14.88 -4.84 -5.03
CA LEU A 407 -14.33 -5.27 -3.74
C LEU A 407 -14.88 -4.46 -2.57
N ILE A 408 -14.89 -3.14 -2.68
CA ILE A 408 -15.45 -2.24 -1.66
C ILE A 408 -16.92 -2.63 -1.36
N ILE A 409 -17.70 -3.02 -2.37
CA ILE A 409 -19.09 -3.45 -2.18
C ILE A 409 -19.15 -4.86 -1.56
N ILE A 410 -18.39 -5.83 -2.07
CA ILE A 410 -18.45 -7.24 -1.64
C ILE A 410 -17.97 -7.41 -0.20
N GLN A 411 -17.00 -6.62 0.25
CA GLN A 411 -16.33 -6.85 1.51
C GLN A 411 -17.26 -6.73 2.74
N GLY A 412 -18.32 -5.91 2.64
CA GLY A 412 -19.30 -5.76 3.71
C GLY A 412 -20.41 -6.81 3.68
N TYR A 413 -20.37 -7.76 2.75
CA TYR A 413 -21.34 -8.85 2.67
C TYR A 413 -21.50 -9.57 4.02
N SER A 414 -20.37 -9.92 4.67
CA SER A 414 -20.38 -10.64 5.95
C SER A 414 -20.96 -9.82 7.11
N SER A 415 -21.08 -8.50 6.97
CA SER A 415 -21.71 -7.63 7.97
C SER A 415 -23.23 -7.51 7.83
N VAL A 416 -23.78 -7.94 6.69
CA VAL A 416 -25.21 -7.88 6.37
C VAL A 416 -25.85 -9.26 6.39
N ILE A 417 -25.14 -10.28 5.90
CA ILE A 417 -25.65 -11.64 5.71
C ILE A 417 -24.75 -12.63 6.48
N PRO A 418 -25.32 -13.58 7.27
CA PRO A 418 -26.74 -13.84 7.47
C PRO A 418 -27.43 -12.91 8.49
N VAL A 419 -26.68 -12.27 9.37
CA VAL A 419 -27.20 -11.38 10.42
C VAL A 419 -26.51 -10.03 10.32
N PHE A 420 -27.30 -8.96 10.29
CA PHE A 420 -26.78 -7.61 10.25
C PHE A 420 -26.07 -7.25 11.57
N THR A 421 -24.78 -6.91 11.47
CA THR A 421 -23.98 -6.44 12.60
C THR A 421 -23.58 -5.00 12.37
N ALA A 422 -24.26 -4.07 13.04
CA ALA A 422 -24.05 -2.63 12.84
C ALA A 422 -22.59 -2.19 13.04
N VAL A 423 -21.91 -2.77 14.04
CA VAL A 423 -20.51 -2.42 14.35
C VAL A 423 -19.58 -2.85 13.22
N ASP A 424 -19.74 -4.06 12.68
CA ASP A 424 -18.91 -4.55 11.59
C ASP A 424 -19.22 -3.80 10.29
N PHE A 425 -20.51 -3.51 10.03
CA PHE A 425 -20.93 -2.71 8.87
C PHE A 425 -20.30 -1.31 8.90
N VAL A 426 -20.34 -0.63 10.05
CA VAL A 426 -19.68 0.66 10.24
C VAL A 426 -18.18 0.52 10.02
N SER A 427 -17.53 -0.50 10.59
CA SER A 427 -16.08 -0.69 10.41
C SER A 427 -15.66 -0.92 8.95
N LEU A 428 -16.53 -1.49 8.11
CA LEU A 428 -16.27 -1.83 6.71
C LEU A 428 -16.72 -0.75 5.71
N TYR A 429 -17.50 0.24 6.14
CA TYR A 429 -18.05 1.25 5.23
C TYR A 429 -17.90 2.69 5.68
N ILE A 430 -17.50 2.99 6.93
CA ILE A 430 -17.47 4.36 7.45
C ILE A 430 -16.59 5.31 6.65
N GLU A 431 -15.56 4.81 5.98
CA GLU A 431 -14.66 5.65 5.19
C GLU A 431 -15.31 6.21 3.93
N ILE A 432 -16.27 5.50 3.32
CA ILE A 432 -16.95 5.95 2.11
C ILE A 432 -17.74 7.25 2.34
N PRO A 433 -18.66 7.34 3.33
CA PRO A 433 -19.37 8.58 3.61
C PRO A 433 -18.43 9.65 4.15
N VAL A 434 -17.39 9.31 4.92
CA VAL A 434 -16.40 10.29 5.38
C VAL A 434 -15.70 10.93 4.18
N MET A 435 -15.22 10.14 3.23
CA MET A 435 -14.58 10.64 2.02
C MET A 435 -15.54 11.48 1.17
N LEU A 436 -16.79 11.04 1.02
CA LEU A 436 -17.81 11.79 0.29
C LEU A 436 -18.10 13.15 0.94
N VAL A 437 -18.25 13.19 2.28
CA VAL A 437 -18.46 14.42 3.03
C VAL A 437 -17.26 15.35 2.89
N MET A 438 -16.04 14.85 3.02
CA MET A 438 -14.83 15.66 2.86
C MET A 438 -14.68 16.21 1.43
N TYR A 439 -14.98 15.40 0.42
CA TYR A 439 -14.98 15.80 -0.97
C TYR A 439 -15.98 16.94 -1.22
N LEU A 440 -17.24 16.75 -0.80
CA LEU A 440 -18.29 17.76 -0.98
C LEU A 440 -18.03 19.02 -0.16
N ALA A 441 -17.56 18.89 1.08
CA ALA A 441 -17.26 20.04 1.94
C ALA A 441 -16.15 20.90 1.33
N TRP A 442 -15.06 20.27 0.86
CA TRP A 442 -13.96 21.01 0.24
C TRP A 442 -14.38 21.69 -1.07
N MET A 443 -15.16 20.98 -1.89
CA MET A 443 -15.72 21.51 -3.12
C MET A 443 -16.61 22.74 -2.87
N LEU A 444 -17.43 22.71 -1.82
CA LEU A 444 -18.30 23.83 -1.42
C LEU A 444 -17.53 25.03 -0.86
N ILE A 445 -16.48 24.77 -0.07
CA ILE A 445 -15.64 25.81 0.55
C ILE A 445 -14.78 26.52 -0.50
N ARG A 446 -14.15 25.75 -1.40
CA ARG A 446 -13.19 26.31 -2.36
C ARG A 446 -13.81 26.81 -3.66
N ARG A 447 -15.13 26.60 -3.88
CA ARG A 447 -15.93 26.95 -5.07
C ARG A 447 -15.05 27.09 -6.33
N PRO A 448 -14.81 26.01 -7.10
CA PRO A 448 -13.92 26.08 -8.25
C PRO A 448 -14.41 27.18 -9.20
N ASP A 449 -13.61 28.26 -9.38
CA ASP A 449 -13.95 29.37 -10.25
C ASP A 449 -13.83 28.89 -11.70
N PRO A 450 -14.94 28.79 -12.46
CA PRO A 450 -14.92 28.29 -13.83
C PRO A 450 -14.01 29.09 -14.78
N ASN A 451 -13.64 30.32 -14.40
CA ASN A 451 -12.86 31.25 -15.23
C ASN A 451 -11.36 31.28 -14.88
N ALA A 452 -10.95 30.76 -13.72
CA ALA A 452 -9.55 30.77 -13.29
C ALA A 452 -8.70 29.75 -14.07
N ASP A 453 -9.26 28.56 -14.33
CA ASP A 453 -8.58 27.49 -15.07
C ASP A 453 -8.47 27.81 -16.57
N ALA A 454 -9.50 28.46 -17.15
CA ALA A 454 -9.48 28.96 -18.53
C ALA A 454 -8.43 30.06 -18.73
N ALA A 455 -8.28 30.97 -17.77
CA ALA A 455 -7.27 32.02 -17.81
C ALA A 455 -5.84 31.50 -17.56
N ALA A 456 -5.68 30.38 -16.84
CA ALA A 456 -4.40 29.71 -16.66
C ALA A 456 -3.99 28.89 -17.90
N ALA A 457 -4.94 28.18 -18.54
CA ALA A 457 -4.70 27.47 -19.79
C ALA A 457 -4.33 28.41 -20.95
N ALA A 458 -4.94 29.61 -20.99
CA ALA A 458 -4.60 30.66 -21.97
C ALA A 458 -3.21 31.29 -21.77
N LYS A 459 -2.53 31.03 -20.64
CA LYS A 459 -1.19 31.56 -20.33
C LYS A 459 -0.05 30.56 -20.55
N LEU A 460 -0.33 29.35 -21.01
CA LEU A 460 0.70 28.37 -21.33
C LEU A 460 1.45 28.81 -22.60
N PRO A 461 2.80 28.91 -22.59
CA PRO A 461 3.56 29.25 -23.79
C PRO A 461 3.42 28.11 -24.82
N SER A 462 2.87 28.43 -26.00
CA SER A 462 2.94 27.57 -27.17
C SER A 462 4.36 27.64 -27.75
N SER A 463 5.33 26.92 -27.18
CA SER A 463 6.63 26.80 -27.83
C SER A 463 7.35 25.51 -27.47
N ALA A 464 7.32 24.56 -28.40
CA ALA A 464 8.44 23.64 -28.57
C ALA A 464 9.67 24.44 -29.08
N PRO A 465 10.90 24.11 -28.68
CA PRO A 465 12.08 24.75 -29.24
C PRO A 465 12.39 24.12 -30.60
N GLY A 466 11.99 24.80 -31.67
CA GLY A 466 12.28 24.40 -33.04
C GLY A 466 11.33 25.04 -34.06
N ASP A 467 11.83 26.11 -34.67
CA ASP A 467 11.51 26.62 -36.01
C ASP A 467 10.19 27.38 -36.32
N ILE A 468 10.47 28.59 -36.84
CA ILE A 468 9.77 29.42 -37.84
C ILE A 468 8.56 30.23 -37.35
N SER A 469 8.80 31.54 -37.31
CA SER A 469 7.82 32.63 -37.37
C SER A 469 6.74 32.35 -38.41
N LEU A 470 5.53 32.02 -37.96
CA LEU A 470 4.32 32.16 -38.76
C LEU A 470 3.54 33.33 -38.16
N GLU A 471 3.33 34.33 -39.01
CA GLU A 471 2.40 35.43 -38.79
C GLU A 471 1.07 34.90 -38.26
N SER A 472 0.53 35.60 -37.27
CA SER A 472 -0.78 35.33 -36.71
C SER A 472 -1.87 35.45 -37.77
N ASP A 473 -2.43 34.31 -38.18
CA ASP A 473 -3.62 34.25 -39.03
C ASP A 473 -4.86 34.74 -38.23
N PRO A 474 -5.54 35.83 -38.64
CA PRO A 474 -6.67 36.40 -37.89
C PRO A 474 -7.95 35.54 -37.87
N ALA A 475 -7.94 34.36 -38.50
CA ALA A 475 -9.14 33.53 -38.72
C ALA A 475 -9.25 32.29 -37.79
N SER A 476 -8.52 32.23 -36.69
CA SER A 476 -8.73 31.18 -35.68
C SER A 476 -10.01 31.47 -34.89
N PRO A 477 -11.05 30.60 -34.89
CA PRO A 477 -12.22 30.83 -34.05
C PRO A 477 -11.76 30.88 -32.59
N PRO A 478 -12.33 31.78 -31.76
CA PRO A 478 -12.00 31.82 -30.35
C PRO A 478 -12.24 30.44 -29.74
N VAL A 479 -11.28 29.92 -28.98
CA VAL A 479 -11.46 28.68 -28.21
C VAL A 479 -12.65 28.91 -27.29
N VAL A 480 -13.82 28.40 -27.69
CA VAL A 480 -15.04 28.49 -26.89
C VAL A 480 -14.86 27.54 -25.71
N VAL A 481 -14.32 28.03 -24.61
CA VAL A 481 -14.33 27.30 -23.34
C VAL A 481 -15.79 27.23 -22.91
N ALA A 482 -16.41 26.06 -23.15
CA ALA A 482 -17.79 25.81 -22.77
C ALA A 482 -17.96 26.08 -21.27
N ARG A 483 -18.99 26.85 -20.93
CA ARG A 483 -19.32 27.26 -19.55
C ARG A 483 -19.57 26.00 -18.69
N ARG A 484 -18.54 25.50 -18.00
CA ARG A 484 -18.68 24.32 -17.12
C ARG A 484 -19.59 24.65 -15.95
N LYS A 485 -20.52 23.74 -15.62
CA LYS A 485 -21.32 23.84 -14.39
C LYS A 485 -20.38 23.73 -13.19
N TRP A 486 -20.69 24.41 -12.09
CA TRP A 486 -19.83 24.48 -10.89
C TRP A 486 -19.44 23.10 -10.31
N TRP A 487 -20.22 22.05 -10.62
CA TRP A 487 -20.02 20.72 -10.07
C TRP A 487 -19.17 19.84 -11.00
N THR A 488 -19.07 20.24 -12.26
CA THR A 488 -18.17 19.67 -13.27
C THR A 488 -16.86 20.46 -13.40
N SER A 489 -16.77 21.67 -12.83
CA SER A 489 -15.56 22.49 -12.90
C SER A 489 -14.41 21.93 -12.07
N ASP A 490 -14.68 21.13 -11.03
CA ASP A 490 -13.63 20.51 -10.22
C ASP A 490 -12.92 19.33 -10.92
N LEU A 491 -13.51 18.76 -11.97
CA LEU A 491 -12.84 17.70 -12.74
C LEU A 491 -11.80 18.30 -13.66
N VAL A 492 -10.57 17.78 -13.59
CA VAL A 492 -9.48 18.24 -14.46
C VAL A 492 -9.81 17.94 -15.92
N ASP A 493 -9.63 18.93 -16.79
CA ASP A 493 -9.78 18.77 -18.23
C ASP A 493 -8.60 17.99 -18.82
N VAL A 494 -8.92 16.89 -19.49
CA VAL A 494 -7.96 16.00 -20.13
C VAL A 494 -7.30 16.68 -21.34
N ASP A 495 -8.00 17.63 -21.96
CA ASP A 495 -7.55 18.31 -23.18
C ASP A 495 -6.58 19.45 -22.86
N THR A 496 -6.66 20.02 -21.65
CA THR A 496 -5.85 21.19 -21.26
C THR A 496 -4.91 20.93 -20.08
N VAL A 497 -4.92 19.73 -19.48
CA VAL A 497 -4.02 19.40 -18.37
C VAL A 497 -2.57 19.45 -18.85
N ASP A 498 -1.74 20.19 -18.13
CA ASP A 498 -0.32 20.31 -18.44
C ASP A 498 0.40 18.98 -18.14
N LEU A 499 0.92 18.36 -19.19
CA LEU A 499 1.72 17.14 -19.11
C LEU A 499 3.24 17.41 -19.11
N ALA A 500 3.69 18.62 -19.44
CA ALA A 500 5.12 18.95 -19.52
C ALA A 500 5.66 19.46 -18.18
N ARG A 501 4.83 20.18 -17.43
CA ARG A 501 5.22 20.69 -16.11
C ARG A 501 5.49 19.56 -15.12
N ASP A 502 6.58 19.68 -14.38
CA ASP A 502 7.07 18.68 -13.41
C ASP A 502 7.39 17.31 -14.02
N GLU A 503 7.44 17.20 -15.36
CA GLU A 503 7.96 16.00 -16.02
C GLU A 503 9.43 15.82 -15.65
N TYR A 504 9.80 14.62 -15.20
CA TYR A 504 11.18 14.36 -14.79
C TYR A 504 12.13 14.54 -15.98
N ALA A 505 13.13 15.40 -15.84
CA ALA A 505 14.25 15.47 -16.77
C ALA A 505 15.42 14.71 -16.16
N GLU A 506 15.92 13.67 -16.84
CA GLU A 506 17.12 12.96 -16.39
C GLU A 506 18.29 13.92 -16.24
N GLN A 507 18.86 13.96 -15.04
CA GLN A 507 19.97 14.84 -14.73
C GLN A 507 21.26 14.31 -15.40
N HIS A 508 22.20 15.21 -15.70
CA HIS A 508 23.49 14.81 -16.29
C HIS A 508 24.24 13.80 -15.40
N VAL A 509 24.13 13.95 -14.07
CA VAL A 509 24.72 13.03 -13.09
C VAL A 509 24.17 11.62 -13.25
N ASP A 510 22.84 11.47 -13.37
CA ASP A 510 22.18 10.18 -13.60
C ASP A 510 22.73 9.47 -14.84
N LYS A 511 22.90 10.22 -15.94
CA LYS A 511 23.42 9.69 -17.22
C LYS A 511 24.87 9.22 -17.12
N VAL A 512 25.70 9.93 -16.36
CA VAL A 512 27.10 9.55 -16.14
C VAL A 512 27.20 8.30 -15.28
N ASP A 513 26.42 8.22 -14.21
CA ASP A 513 26.40 7.03 -13.35
C ASP A 513 25.82 5.82 -14.08
N ASP A 514 24.83 6.03 -14.93
CA ASP A 514 24.31 5.02 -15.84
C ASP A 514 25.37 4.47 -16.80
N ALA A 515 26.15 5.35 -17.42
CA ALA A 515 27.26 4.96 -18.29
C ALA A 515 28.32 4.15 -17.52
N ARG A 516 28.58 4.50 -16.25
CA ARG A 516 29.50 3.77 -15.36
C ARG A 516 28.96 2.39 -14.98
N VAL A 517 27.67 2.29 -14.66
CA VAL A 517 27.01 1.02 -14.34
C VAL A 517 27.05 0.10 -15.56
N GLU A 518 26.74 0.60 -16.75
CA GLU A 518 26.83 -0.16 -17.99
C GLU A 518 28.26 -0.59 -18.33
N ALA A 519 29.25 0.28 -18.12
CA ALA A 519 30.66 -0.07 -18.31
C ALA A 519 31.09 -1.21 -17.36
N ARG A 520 30.68 -1.16 -16.09
CA ARG A 520 30.91 -2.24 -15.11
C ARG A 520 30.20 -3.53 -15.49
N ALA A 521 28.99 -3.44 -16.05
CA ALA A 521 28.23 -4.58 -16.54
C ALA A 521 28.86 -5.21 -17.80
N ARG A 522 29.71 -4.51 -18.55
CA ARG A 522 30.48 -5.03 -19.70
C ARG A 522 31.86 -5.56 -19.33
N GLY A 523 32.34 -5.36 -18.10
CA GLY A 523 33.68 -5.76 -17.66
C GLY A 523 33.82 -7.23 -17.24
N LYS A 524 35.08 -7.67 -17.01
CA LYS A 524 35.42 -9.05 -16.58
C LYS A 524 34.72 -9.46 -15.26
N TRP A 525 34.43 -8.50 -14.39
CA TRP A 525 33.74 -8.71 -13.10
C TRP A 525 32.21 -8.55 -13.19
N ARG A 526 31.62 -8.66 -14.37
CA ARG A 526 30.18 -8.51 -14.60
C ARG A 526 29.33 -9.33 -13.64
N TRP A 527 29.74 -10.55 -13.28
CA TRP A 527 28.96 -11.40 -12.38
C TRP A 527 28.93 -10.81 -10.95
N ALA A 528 30.07 -10.37 -10.43
CA ALA A 528 30.16 -9.75 -9.11
C ALA A 528 29.41 -8.41 -9.07
N TRP A 529 29.50 -7.61 -10.13
CA TRP A 529 28.71 -6.38 -10.24
C TRP A 529 27.21 -6.65 -10.35
N LYS A 530 26.79 -7.70 -11.06
CA LYS A 530 25.38 -8.11 -11.12
C LYS A 530 24.85 -8.53 -9.75
N VAL A 531 25.64 -9.27 -8.97
CA VAL A 531 25.27 -9.65 -7.60
C VAL A 531 25.22 -8.40 -6.71
N TYR A 532 26.22 -7.53 -6.79
CA TYR A 532 26.26 -6.27 -6.04
C TYR A 532 25.03 -5.39 -6.31
N TYR A 533 24.69 -5.11 -7.58
CA TYR A 533 23.52 -4.30 -7.94
C TYR A 533 22.16 -5.02 -7.77
N TRP A 534 22.17 -6.31 -7.45
CA TRP A 534 20.95 -7.05 -7.10
C TRP A 534 20.70 -7.03 -5.60
N VAL A 535 21.78 -6.99 -4.80
CA VAL A 535 21.75 -6.91 -3.34
C VAL A 535 21.54 -5.47 -2.86
N VAL A 536 22.18 -4.50 -3.51
CA VAL A 536 22.03 -3.06 -3.28
C VAL A 536 20.87 -2.55 -4.12
#